data_AF-A0A851IFJ5-F1
#
_entry.id   AF-A0A851IFJ5-F1
#
_cell.length_a   1.000
_cell.length_b   1.000
_cell.length_c   1.000
_cell.angle_alpha   90.00
_cell.angle_beta   90.00
_cell.angle_gamma   90.00
#
_symmetry.space_group_name_H-M   'P 1'
#
loop_
_entity.id
_entity.type
_entity.pdbx_description
1 polymer ?
#
loop_
_entity_poly.entity_id
_entity_poly.type
_entity_poly.pdbx_seq_one_letter_code
_entity_poly.pdbx_strand_id
1 'polypeptide(L)'
;MKLHSFLGLFLLFLCIACFSAGCGRRVPFAEREEAERYLEAEYPDRAITLSEKYRESWGLIQDRRWWSFTMEGYPEDTFHVYSMVGWGMLPIKMYRSMATDVGTVVRERLIGDFEKNQLPAFDKKTRRLWKGLHGYEVILRIDSVAELETALRLIAASEETLAEEERKLEFSSYYTISMQIERKAPDLGATLLGTVDCIDYEELPFGRSRVSFSAEYRTGDDPEETAQRFRDSVLLYYMITADSGNGIDEAAKQSWCEVQRRKQQDMEEEYRGWRYVWLEQGKQTDLMAMEVMTEDGGDEQLPGIYLSYPEARELFLRQGLRVKGGADRFTVTGVTGDVYQFDSSYYHKSNGRDYKKNGEDRLFAKTNNGLTIWAVDDETIEEVSGVRLRELLR
;
A
#
# COMPACT_ATOMS: atom_id res chain seq x y z
N MET A 1 55.88 10.03 -17.98
CA MET A 1 54.57 9.34 -17.96
C MET A 1 54.73 7.82 -17.71
N LYS A 2 55.38 7.38 -16.61
CA LYS A 2 55.55 5.95 -16.29
C LYS A 2 55.69 5.59 -14.79
N LEU A 3 55.46 6.53 -13.86
CA LEU A 3 55.57 6.24 -12.41
C LEU A 3 54.20 6.13 -11.71
N HIS A 4 53.21 6.94 -12.12
CA HIS A 4 51.86 6.91 -11.54
C HIS A 4 51.05 5.66 -11.91
N SER A 5 51.25 5.10 -13.11
CA SER A 5 50.57 3.86 -13.53
C SER A 5 51.06 2.63 -12.79
N PHE A 6 52.32 2.63 -12.31
CA PHE A 6 52.90 1.52 -11.55
C PHE A 6 52.46 1.54 -10.09
N LEU A 7 52.33 2.73 -9.50
CA LEU A 7 51.84 2.91 -8.13
C LEU A 7 50.36 2.50 -8.00
N GLY A 8 49.54 2.82 -9.01
CA GLY A 8 48.13 2.41 -9.07
C GLY A 8 47.94 0.90 -9.20
N LEU A 9 48.74 0.24 -10.05
CA LEU A 9 48.67 -1.22 -10.20
C LEU A 9 49.20 -1.94 -8.96
N PHE A 10 50.23 -1.39 -8.29
CA PHE A 10 50.79 -1.96 -7.07
C PHE A 10 49.84 -1.82 -5.88
N LEU A 11 49.13 -0.70 -5.76
CA LEU A 11 48.04 -0.52 -4.78
C LEU A 11 46.86 -1.46 -5.05
N LEU A 12 46.50 -1.66 -6.32
CA LEU A 12 45.45 -2.62 -6.69
C LEU A 12 45.86 -4.06 -6.35
N PHE A 13 47.11 -4.45 -6.64
CA PHE A 13 47.65 -5.75 -6.25
C PHE A 13 47.78 -5.91 -4.75
N LEU A 14 48.13 -4.85 -4.00
CA LEU A 14 48.16 -4.88 -2.53
C LEU A 14 46.76 -5.00 -1.94
N CYS A 15 45.77 -4.33 -2.51
CA CYS A 15 44.37 -4.53 -2.14
C CYS A 15 43.95 -5.98 -2.42
N ILE A 16 44.16 -6.50 -3.63
CA ILE A 16 43.83 -7.89 -4.01
C ILE A 16 44.60 -8.91 -3.15
N ALA A 17 45.85 -8.63 -2.77
CA ALA A 17 46.66 -9.46 -1.89
C ALA A 17 46.21 -9.39 -0.42
N CYS A 18 45.79 -8.23 0.08
CA CYS A 18 45.15 -8.09 1.40
C CYS A 18 43.76 -8.76 1.43
N PHE A 19 43.06 -8.78 0.28
CA PHE A 19 41.82 -9.53 0.07
C PHE A 19 42.03 -11.05 0.07
N SER A 20 43.15 -11.54 -0.48
CA SER A 20 43.48 -12.97 -0.50
C SER A 20 44.22 -13.47 0.74
N ALA A 21 44.87 -12.59 1.50
CA ALA A 21 45.59 -12.92 2.74
C ALA A 21 44.70 -13.03 4.00
N GLY A 22 43.38 -12.89 3.89
CA GLY A 22 42.46 -13.14 5.02
C GLY A 22 42.56 -12.12 6.18
N CYS A 23 43.16 -10.95 5.97
CA CYS A 23 43.35 -9.93 7.02
C CYS A 23 42.11 -9.07 7.33
N GLY A 24 41.01 -9.24 6.60
CA GLY A 24 39.70 -8.78 7.07
C GLY A 24 39.15 -9.82 8.03
N ARG A 25 39.07 -9.52 9.34
CA ARG A 25 38.45 -10.39 10.35
C ARG A 25 37.07 -10.83 9.85
N ARG A 26 36.97 -12.04 9.29
CA ARG A 26 35.69 -12.67 8.99
C ARG A 26 35.05 -12.94 10.35
N VAL A 27 33.89 -12.35 10.60
CA VAL A 27 33.08 -12.76 11.74
C VAL A 27 32.72 -14.24 11.49
N PRO A 28 33.19 -15.18 12.32
CA PRO A 28 32.92 -16.60 12.11
C PRO A 28 31.46 -16.89 12.45
N PHE A 29 30.90 -17.96 11.90
CA PHE A 29 29.63 -18.48 12.41
C PHE A 29 29.74 -18.83 13.88
N ALA A 30 28.59 -18.92 14.55
CA ALA A 30 28.52 -19.56 15.85
C ALA A 30 28.98 -21.02 15.72
N GLU A 31 29.54 -21.56 16.78
CA GLU A 31 29.74 -23.00 16.92
C GLU A 31 28.54 -23.66 17.59
N ARG A 32 28.52 -25.00 17.61
CA ARG A 32 27.38 -25.78 18.15
C ARG A 32 27.13 -25.45 19.62
N GLU A 33 28.18 -25.31 20.42
CA GLU A 33 28.06 -24.97 21.85
C GLU A 33 27.50 -23.56 22.05
N GLU A 34 27.76 -22.63 21.12
CA GLU A 34 27.13 -21.31 21.14
C GLU A 34 25.63 -21.40 20.81
N ALA A 35 25.26 -22.28 19.87
CA ALA A 35 23.86 -22.54 19.53
C ALA A 35 23.09 -23.22 20.67
N GLU A 36 23.70 -24.17 21.37
CA GLU A 36 23.11 -24.78 22.58
C GLU A 36 22.85 -23.73 23.66
N ARG A 37 23.86 -22.92 24.00
CA ARG A 37 23.69 -21.84 25.00
C ARG A 37 22.63 -20.84 24.61
N TYR A 38 22.52 -20.50 23.32
CA TYR A 38 21.47 -19.61 22.83
C TYR A 38 20.08 -20.23 23.03
N LEU A 39 19.91 -21.52 22.68
CA LEU A 39 18.64 -22.22 22.86
C LEU A 39 18.26 -22.40 24.34
N GLU A 40 19.22 -22.67 25.22
CA GLU A 40 19.02 -22.73 26.68
C GLU A 40 18.59 -21.36 27.25
N ALA A 41 19.11 -20.27 26.71
CA ALA A 41 18.73 -18.93 27.14
C ALA A 41 17.34 -18.53 26.61
N GLU A 42 17.01 -18.91 25.38
CA GLU A 42 15.73 -18.59 24.73
C GLU A 42 14.57 -19.42 25.30
N TYR A 43 14.82 -20.69 25.62
CA TYR A 43 13.82 -21.64 26.12
C TYR A 43 14.29 -22.34 27.41
N PRO A 44 14.47 -21.59 28.51
CA PRO A 44 15.11 -22.09 29.73
C PRO A 44 14.38 -23.24 30.41
N ASP A 45 13.07 -23.35 30.18
CA ASP A 45 12.19 -24.34 30.82
C ASP A 45 11.81 -25.50 29.90
N ARG A 46 12.52 -25.70 28.77
CA ARG A 46 12.19 -26.75 27.79
C ARG A 46 13.38 -27.64 27.50
N ALA A 47 13.18 -28.96 27.53
CA ALA A 47 14.22 -29.88 27.07
C ALA A 47 14.39 -29.78 25.54
N ILE A 48 15.63 -29.56 25.09
CA ILE A 48 15.99 -29.40 23.68
C ILE A 48 17.04 -30.43 23.29
N THR A 49 16.86 -31.06 22.13
CA THR A 49 17.87 -31.95 21.54
C THR A 49 18.37 -31.38 20.21
N LEU A 50 19.60 -30.87 20.20
CA LEU A 50 20.25 -30.27 19.04
C LEU A 50 21.05 -31.29 18.22
N SER A 51 20.90 -31.25 16.89
CA SER A 51 21.65 -32.12 15.97
C SER A 51 23.16 -31.88 16.04
N GLU A 52 23.96 -32.92 15.85
CA GLU A 52 25.42 -32.78 15.74
C GLU A 52 25.83 -32.08 14.44
N LYS A 53 25.10 -32.35 13.36
CA LYS A 53 25.39 -31.81 12.03
C LYS A 53 24.72 -30.46 11.85
N TYR A 54 25.40 -29.59 11.10
CA TYR A 54 24.85 -28.34 10.61
C TYR A 54 24.80 -28.32 9.09
N ARG A 55 24.08 -27.34 8.55
CA ARG A 55 24.11 -26.95 7.13
C ARG A 55 24.54 -25.50 7.02
N GLU A 56 25.07 -25.14 5.86
CA GLU A 56 25.48 -23.77 5.55
C GLU A 56 24.91 -23.34 4.19
N SER A 57 24.62 -22.05 4.08
CA SER A 57 24.28 -21.39 2.83
C SER A 57 25.00 -20.06 2.74
N TRP A 58 25.53 -19.75 1.56
CA TRP A 58 26.28 -18.54 1.28
C TRP A 58 25.45 -17.63 0.39
N GLY A 59 25.20 -16.40 0.83
CA GLY A 59 24.28 -15.47 0.18
C GLY A 59 24.94 -14.14 -0.15
N LEU A 60 24.33 -13.39 -1.07
CA LEU A 60 24.83 -12.06 -1.45
C LEU A 60 24.76 -11.04 -0.30
N ILE A 61 23.79 -11.20 0.60
CA ILE A 61 23.49 -10.25 1.68
C ILE A 61 23.68 -10.87 3.06
N GLN A 62 23.58 -12.19 3.17
CA GLN A 62 23.69 -12.90 4.44
C GLN A 62 24.12 -14.34 4.22
N ASP A 63 25.13 -14.77 4.97
CA ASP A 63 25.48 -16.19 5.08
C ASP A 63 24.77 -16.78 6.30
N ARG A 64 24.41 -18.06 6.23
CA ARG A 64 23.69 -18.76 7.30
C ARG A 64 24.33 -20.11 7.58
N ARG A 65 24.51 -20.44 8.85
CA ARG A 65 24.75 -21.80 9.36
C ARG A 65 23.58 -22.18 10.25
N TRP A 66 23.09 -23.41 10.17
CA TRP A 66 21.99 -23.84 11.05
C TRP A 66 22.07 -25.30 11.44
N TRP A 67 21.52 -25.59 12.60
CA TRP A 67 21.32 -26.93 13.16
C TRP A 67 19.83 -27.18 13.31
N SER A 68 19.43 -28.44 13.20
CA SER A 68 18.06 -28.84 13.52
C SER A 68 17.96 -29.21 14.99
N PHE A 69 16.82 -28.95 15.62
CA PHE A 69 16.55 -29.40 16.98
C PHE A 69 15.09 -29.82 17.17
N THR A 70 14.87 -30.62 18.19
CA THR A 70 13.54 -30.95 18.72
C THR A 70 13.39 -30.30 20.09
N MET A 71 12.16 -29.98 20.46
CA MET A 71 11.84 -29.27 21.71
C MET A 71 10.68 -29.98 22.41
N GLU A 72 10.79 -30.11 23.73
CA GLU A 72 9.73 -30.64 24.59
C GLU A 72 8.42 -29.87 24.39
N GLY A 73 7.31 -30.61 24.36
CA GLY A 73 5.97 -30.09 24.01
C GLY A 73 5.65 -30.10 22.51
N TYR A 74 6.65 -30.30 21.65
CA TYR A 74 6.51 -30.28 20.18
C TYR A 74 7.23 -31.46 19.52
N PRO A 75 6.91 -32.71 19.90
CA PRO A 75 7.67 -33.90 19.48
C PRO A 75 7.57 -34.19 17.96
N GLU A 76 6.53 -33.69 17.31
CA GLU A 76 6.28 -33.90 15.87
C GLU A 76 6.96 -32.82 14.99
N ASP A 77 7.53 -31.77 15.61
CA ASP A 77 8.16 -30.67 14.87
C ASP A 77 9.68 -30.81 14.83
N THR A 78 10.27 -30.32 13.75
CA THR A 78 11.70 -30.10 13.64
C THR A 78 11.96 -28.62 13.43
N PHE A 79 12.67 -28.02 14.38
CA PHE A 79 13.03 -26.60 14.37
C PHE A 79 14.48 -26.42 13.91
N HIS A 80 14.86 -25.18 13.67
CA HIS A 80 16.21 -24.78 13.33
C HIS A 80 16.67 -23.59 14.17
N VAL A 81 17.93 -23.65 14.58
CA VAL A 81 18.65 -22.50 15.13
C VAL A 81 19.68 -22.04 14.10
N TYR A 82 19.65 -20.76 13.79
CA TYR A 82 20.48 -20.13 12.77
C TYR A 82 21.55 -19.27 13.41
N SER A 83 22.77 -19.38 12.90
CA SER A 83 23.81 -18.35 12.99
C SER A 83 23.89 -17.61 11.67
N MET A 84 23.57 -16.33 11.69
CA MET A 84 23.53 -15.48 10.52
C MET A 84 24.69 -14.49 10.54
N VAL A 85 25.39 -14.34 9.42
CA VAL A 85 26.49 -13.38 9.28
C VAL A 85 26.21 -12.49 8.07
N GLY A 86 25.92 -11.21 8.33
CA GLY A 86 25.49 -10.26 7.32
C GLY A 86 26.57 -9.28 6.87
N TRP A 87 26.40 -8.75 5.66
CA TRP A 87 27.24 -7.70 5.10
C TRP A 87 26.76 -6.32 5.56
N GLY A 88 27.70 -5.41 5.86
CA GLY A 88 27.41 -3.98 5.92
C GLY A 88 27.61 -3.37 4.53
N MET A 89 28.63 -2.54 4.36
CA MET A 89 29.12 -2.19 3.02
C MET A 89 30.06 -3.29 2.50
N LEU A 90 29.88 -3.71 1.25
CA LEU A 90 30.79 -4.66 0.59
C LEU A 90 32.23 -4.16 0.74
N PRO A 91 33.18 -4.97 1.24
CA PRO A 91 33.15 -6.40 1.52
C PRO A 91 33.42 -6.74 3.00
N ILE A 92 32.84 -5.98 3.94
CA ILE A 92 33.06 -6.22 5.38
C ILE A 92 31.81 -6.89 5.96
N LYS A 93 31.99 -8.10 6.51
CA LYS A 93 31.00 -8.77 7.36
C LYS A 93 30.94 -8.03 8.69
N MET A 94 29.83 -7.35 8.98
CA MET A 94 29.75 -6.40 10.09
C MET A 94 29.07 -6.97 11.34
N TYR A 95 28.22 -7.99 11.20
CA TYR A 95 27.46 -8.52 12.33
C TYR A 95 27.25 -10.02 12.23
N ARG A 96 27.09 -10.64 13.40
CA ARG A 96 26.61 -12.00 13.60
C ARG A 96 25.40 -11.95 14.52
N SER A 97 24.34 -12.65 14.17
CA SER A 97 23.15 -12.82 15.00
C SER A 97 22.74 -14.28 15.07
N MET A 98 21.92 -14.60 16.08
CA MET A 98 21.28 -15.89 16.23
C MET A 98 19.76 -15.71 16.23
N ALA A 99 19.05 -16.71 15.71
CA ALA A 99 17.59 -16.75 15.70
C ALA A 99 17.10 -18.20 15.61
N THR A 100 15.85 -18.44 15.95
CA THR A 100 15.15 -19.71 15.72
C THR A 100 13.98 -19.52 14.75
N ASP A 101 13.47 -20.60 14.19
CA ASP A 101 12.23 -20.64 13.40
C ASP A 101 11.02 -21.21 14.16
N VAL A 102 11.10 -21.36 15.49
CA VAL A 102 10.08 -22.03 16.31
C VAL A 102 8.68 -21.49 16.05
N GLY A 103 8.51 -20.15 16.16
CA GLY A 103 7.21 -19.51 15.90
C GLY A 103 6.73 -19.73 14.47
N THR A 104 7.64 -19.73 13.48
CA THR A 104 7.30 -19.96 12.07
C THR A 104 6.80 -21.39 11.85
N VAL A 105 7.53 -22.40 12.34
CA VAL A 105 7.17 -23.82 12.17
C VAL A 105 5.85 -24.13 12.87
N VAL A 106 5.66 -23.64 14.09
CA VAL A 106 4.40 -23.86 14.83
C VAL A 106 3.22 -23.18 14.14
N ARG A 107 3.38 -21.93 13.68
CA ARG A 107 2.35 -21.23 12.91
C ARG A 107 1.99 -21.96 11.62
N GLU A 108 2.98 -22.39 10.84
CA GLU A 108 2.77 -23.14 9.59
C GLU A 108 1.91 -24.39 9.82
N ARG A 109 2.25 -25.16 10.85
CA ARG A 109 1.47 -26.34 11.23
C ARG A 109 0.03 -25.99 11.63
N LEU A 110 -0.15 -25.02 12.53
CA LEU A 110 -1.47 -24.66 13.06
C LEU A 110 -2.38 -24.05 11.99
N ILE A 111 -1.83 -23.23 11.08
CA ILE A 111 -2.57 -22.77 9.91
C ILE A 111 -2.94 -23.95 9.00
N GLY A 112 -2.03 -24.89 8.78
CA GLY A 112 -2.33 -26.12 8.04
C GLY A 112 -3.46 -26.96 8.68
N ASP A 113 -3.49 -27.04 10.02
CA ASP A 113 -4.55 -27.71 10.76
C ASP A 113 -5.88 -26.96 10.68
N PHE A 114 -5.87 -25.62 10.74
CA PHE A 114 -7.05 -24.80 10.49
C PHE A 114 -7.60 -25.06 9.08
N GLU A 115 -6.76 -25.00 8.06
CA GLU A 115 -7.14 -25.23 6.65
C GLU A 115 -7.73 -26.63 6.41
N LYS A 116 -7.17 -27.63 7.09
CA LYS A 116 -7.59 -29.03 6.93
C LYS A 116 -8.87 -29.36 7.69
N ASN A 117 -9.02 -28.82 8.91
CA ASN A 117 -10.01 -29.31 9.86
C ASN A 117 -11.15 -28.31 10.13
N GLN A 118 -10.89 -27.00 10.09
CA GLN A 118 -11.86 -25.96 10.45
C GLN A 118 -12.39 -25.19 9.24
N LEU A 119 -11.50 -24.76 8.34
CA LEU A 119 -11.87 -24.05 7.12
C LEU A 119 -12.98 -24.76 6.32
N PRO A 120 -13.02 -26.11 6.18
CA PRO A 120 -14.08 -26.80 5.45
C PRO A 120 -15.49 -26.65 6.02
N ALA A 121 -15.63 -26.25 7.30
CA ALA A 121 -16.93 -26.01 7.93
C ALA A 121 -17.62 -24.73 7.41
N PHE A 122 -16.85 -23.78 6.86
CA PHE A 122 -17.38 -22.57 6.23
C PHE A 122 -17.97 -22.87 4.85
N ASP A 123 -18.97 -22.08 4.45
CA ASP A 123 -19.57 -22.21 3.13
C ASP A 123 -18.56 -21.90 2.01
N LYS A 124 -18.89 -22.32 0.77
CA LYS A 124 -17.98 -22.16 -0.38
C LYS A 124 -17.62 -20.69 -0.67
N LYS A 125 -18.54 -19.74 -0.45
CA LYS A 125 -18.28 -18.32 -0.70
C LYS A 125 -17.30 -17.77 0.33
N THR A 126 -17.44 -18.15 1.59
CA THR A 126 -16.51 -17.73 2.65
C THR A 126 -15.12 -18.34 2.43
N ARG A 127 -15.03 -19.65 2.22
CA ARG A 127 -13.74 -20.34 2.01
C ARG A 127 -12.91 -19.81 0.85
N ARG A 128 -13.55 -19.27 -0.18
CA ARG A 128 -12.84 -18.74 -1.37
C ARG A 128 -11.93 -17.56 -1.02
N LEU A 129 -12.23 -16.84 0.07
CA LEU A 129 -11.50 -15.63 0.48
C LEU A 129 -10.12 -16.01 0.99
N TRP A 130 -10.02 -17.15 1.68
CA TRP A 130 -8.77 -17.69 2.20
C TRP A 130 -7.84 -18.15 1.08
N LYS A 131 -6.66 -17.54 0.96
CA LYS A 131 -5.61 -17.94 0.02
C LYS A 131 -4.47 -18.69 0.69
N GLY A 132 -4.52 -18.84 2.00
CA GLY A 132 -3.56 -19.58 2.80
C GLY A 132 -2.35 -18.76 3.21
N LEU A 133 -1.39 -19.46 3.81
CA LEU A 133 -0.12 -18.91 4.24
C LEU A 133 0.85 -18.75 3.05
N HIS A 134 1.38 -17.54 2.87
CA HIS A 134 2.40 -17.21 1.88
C HIS A 134 3.61 -16.61 2.60
N GLY A 135 4.68 -17.40 2.75
CA GLY A 135 5.82 -16.99 3.56
C GLY A 135 5.42 -16.87 5.04
N TYR A 136 5.37 -15.64 5.55
CA TYR A 136 5.05 -15.37 6.96
C TYR A 136 3.66 -14.79 7.20
N GLU A 137 2.91 -14.52 6.13
CA GLU A 137 1.59 -13.88 6.18
C GLU A 137 0.48 -14.78 5.66
N VAL A 138 -0.70 -14.67 6.24
CA VAL A 138 -1.93 -15.30 5.75
C VAL A 138 -2.62 -14.33 4.82
N ILE A 139 -2.85 -14.75 3.58
CA ILE A 139 -3.49 -13.89 2.57
C ILE A 139 -4.99 -14.20 2.48
N LEU A 140 -5.79 -13.15 2.59
CA LEU A 140 -7.20 -13.14 2.24
C LEU A 140 -7.39 -12.29 0.98
N ARG A 141 -8.25 -12.74 0.06
CA ARG A 141 -8.64 -11.97 -1.12
C ARG A 141 -10.14 -11.81 -1.22
N ILE A 142 -10.59 -10.57 -1.18
CA ILE A 142 -11.97 -10.17 -1.38
C ILE A 142 -12.15 -9.55 -2.75
N ASP A 143 -13.35 -9.64 -3.31
CA ASP A 143 -13.72 -8.93 -4.55
C ASP A 143 -14.58 -7.71 -4.25
N SER A 144 -15.06 -7.56 -3.02
CA SER A 144 -15.92 -6.46 -2.61
C SER A 144 -15.74 -6.14 -1.14
N VAL A 145 -15.87 -4.85 -0.78
CA VAL A 145 -15.89 -4.43 0.63
C VAL A 145 -17.04 -5.04 1.44
N ALA A 146 -18.09 -5.53 0.78
CA ALA A 146 -19.17 -6.27 1.44
C ALA A 146 -18.69 -7.60 2.05
N GLU A 147 -17.53 -8.10 1.64
CA GLU A 147 -16.94 -9.35 2.13
C GLU A 147 -15.98 -9.13 3.31
N LEU A 148 -15.69 -7.88 3.70
CA LEU A 148 -14.77 -7.56 4.79
C LEU A 148 -15.17 -8.25 6.10
N GLU A 149 -16.45 -8.15 6.48
CA GLU A 149 -16.99 -8.83 7.67
C GLU A 149 -16.79 -10.34 7.63
N THR A 150 -16.86 -10.93 6.43
CA THR A 150 -16.66 -12.37 6.26
C THR A 150 -15.17 -12.73 6.34
N ALA A 151 -14.30 -11.88 5.81
CA ALA A 151 -12.85 -12.01 5.94
C ALA A 151 -12.40 -11.91 7.42
N LEU A 152 -12.91 -10.93 8.17
CA LEU A 152 -12.63 -10.78 9.60
C LEU A 152 -13.06 -11.99 10.42
N ARG A 153 -14.21 -12.59 10.11
CA ARG A 153 -14.65 -13.84 10.77
C ARG A 153 -13.71 -15.02 10.51
N LEU A 154 -13.12 -15.09 9.32
CA LEU A 154 -12.11 -16.12 9.03
C LEU A 154 -10.82 -15.88 9.82
N ILE A 155 -10.38 -14.63 9.91
CA ILE A 155 -9.22 -14.24 10.72
C ILE A 155 -9.47 -14.61 12.18
N ALA A 156 -10.61 -14.21 12.75
CA ALA A 156 -10.95 -14.54 14.14
C ALA A 156 -10.94 -16.05 14.40
N ALA A 157 -11.51 -16.85 13.50
CA ALA A 157 -11.51 -18.31 13.63
C ALA A 157 -10.10 -18.93 13.53
N SER A 158 -9.21 -18.40 12.68
CA SER A 158 -7.83 -18.85 12.64
C SER A 158 -7.06 -18.42 13.88
N GLU A 159 -7.29 -17.22 14.39
CA GLU A 159 -6.65 -16.73 15.62
C GLU A 159 -7.05 -17.54 16.84
N GLU A 160 -8.31 -17.97 16.95
CA GLU A 160 -8.74 -18.91 18.01
C GLU A 160 -7.90 -20.20 18.01
N THR A 161 -7.46 -20.65 16.82
CA THR A 161 -6.60 -21.84 16.68
C THR A 161 -5.16 -21.57 17.11
N LEU A 162 -4.69 -20.32 16.98
CA LEU A 162 -3.31 -19.92 17.21
C LEU A 162 -3.07 -19.37 18.63
N ALA A 163 -4.10 -18.82 19.28
CA ALA A 163 -4.00 -17.94 20.44
C ALA A 163 -3.24 -18.53 21.64
N GLU A 164 -3.35 -19.84 21.88
CA GLU A 164 -2.63 -20.50 22.97
C GLU A 164 -1.12 -20.56 22.67
N GLU A 165 -0.77 -20.95 21.46
CA GLU A 165 0.63 -21.18 21.06
C GLU A 165 1.35 -19.86 20.78
N GLU A 166 0.69 -18.87 20.21
CA GLU A 166 1.20 -17.50 20.06
C GLU A 166 1.60 -16.89 21.40
N ARG A 167 0.78 -17.11 22.44
CA ARG A 167 1.09 -16.64 23.79
C ARG A 167 2.26 -17.37 24.43
N LYS A 168 2.34 -18.70 24.26
CA LYS A 168 3.41 -19.52 24.83
C LYS A 168 4.77 -19.30 24.18
N LEU A 169 4.78 -18.94 22.90
CA LEU A 169 5.97 -18.81 22.07
C LEU A 169 6.26 -17.36 21.67
N GLU A 170 5.45 -16.42 22.16
CA GLU A 170 5.59 -14.97 21.96
C GLU A 170 5.77 -14.56 20.49
N PHE A 171 5.02 -15.20 19.58
CA PHE A 171 4.95 -14.79 18.17
C PHE A 171 3.58 -14.21 17.83
N SER A 172 3.52 -13.47 16.71
CA SER A 172 2.28 -12.92 16.17
C SER A 172 2.07 -13.36 14.74
N SER A 173 0.81 -13.64 14.40
CA SER A 173 0.40 -13.86 13.02
C SER A 173 0.13 -12.53 12.31
N TYR A 174 0.35 -12.57 10.99
CA TYR A 174 0.20 -11.46 10.08
C TYR A 174 -0.82 -11.87 9.04
N TYR A 175 -1.83 -11.05 8.84
CA TYR A 175 -2.91 -11.26 7.89
C TYR A 175 -2.94 -10.09 6.92
N THR A 176 -3.10 -10.40 5.64
CA THR A 176 -3.24 -9.38 4.60
C THR A 176 -4.58 -9.57 3.93
N ILE A 177 -5.47 -8.57 4.05
CA ILE A 177 -6.71 -8.50 3.29
C ILE A 177 -6.41 -7.73 2.00
N SER A 178 -6.55 -8.41 0.88
CA SER A 178 -6.29 -7.85 -0.45
C SER A 178 -7.56 -7.76 -1.30
N MET A 179 -7.67 -6.71 -2.10
CA MET A 179 -8.67 -6.58 -3.15
C MET A 179 -8.00 -6.05 -4.41
N GLN A 180 -8.32 -6.61 -5.58
CA GLN A 180 -7.80 -6.11 -6.85
C GLN A 180 -8.96 -5.58 -7.69
N ILE A 181 -8.83 -4.33 -8.13
CA ILE A 181 -9.75 -3.69 -9.06
C ILE A 181 -9.00 -3.54 -10.39
N GLU A 182 -9.36 -4.38 -11.35
CA GLU A 182 -8.92 -4.24 -12.73
C GLU A 182 -9.96 -3.46 -13.53
N ARG A 183 -9.64 -2.19 -13.81
CA ARG A 183 -10.46 -1.38 -14.71
C ARG A 183 -9.57 -0.46 -15.54
N LYS A 184 -10.13 0.12 -16.60
CA LYS A 184 -9.52 1.28 -17.23
C LYS A 184 -9.70 2.45 -16.24
N ALA A 185 -8.81 2.55 -15.26
CA ALA A 185 -8.80 3.69 -14.36
C ALA A 185 -8.42 4.93 -15.20
N PRO A 186 -9.01 6.10 -14.93
CA PRO A 186 -8.38 7.33 -15.33
C PRO A 186 -6.93 7.29 -14.83
N ASP A 187 -5.99 7.81 -15.60
CA ASP A 187 -4.70 8.13 -15.00
C ASP A 187 -4.97 9.24 -13.98
N LEU A 188 -4.91 8.89 -12.71
CA LEU A 188 -5.20 9.79 -11.59
C LEU A 188 -3.92 10.45 -11.06
N GLY A 189 -2.74 10.07 -11.58
CA GLY A 189 -1.45 10.51 -11.09
C GLY A 189 -1.09 9.93 -9.72
N ALA A 190 0.22 9.79 -9.47
CA ALA A 190 0.74 9.23 -8.22
C ALA A 190 0.42 10.10 -6.99
N THR A 191 0.25 11.42 -7.15
CA THR A 191 -0.03 12.32 -6.02
C THR A 191 -1.44 12.16 -5.48
N LEU A 192 -2.45 12.06 -6.37
CA LEU A 192 -3.85 11.90 -5.97
C LEU A 192 -4.14 10.50 -5.41
N LEU A 193 -3.38 9.49 -5.87
CA LEU A 193 -3.46 8.12 -5.34
C LEU A 193 -2.58 7.92 -4.10
N GLY A 194 -1.49 8.68 -3.94
CA GLY A 194 -0.60 8.60 -2.79
C GLY A 194 -1.23 9.03 -1.47
N THR A 195 -2.46 9.54 -1.50
CA THR A 195 -3.29 9.88 -0.34
C THR A 195 -4.24 8.74 0.05
N VAL A 196 -4.41 7.75 -0.83
CA VAL A 196 -5.23 6.58 -0.58
C VAL A 196 -4.34 5.58 0.16
N ASP A 197 -4.58 5.41 1.45
CA ASP A 197 -3.95 4.37 2.24
C ASP A 197 -4.18 3.00 1.58
N CYS A 198 -3.28 2.05 1.81
CA CYS A 198 -3.45 0.66 1.39
C CYS A 198 -3.50 0.45 -0.12
N ILE A 199 -3.02 1.38 -0.97
CA ILE A 199 -3.09 1.25 -2.43
C ILE A 199 -1.72 0.93 -3.06
N ASP A 200 -1.72 0.00 -4.00
CA ASP A 200 -0.66 -0.22 -4.97
C ASP A 200 -1.21 0.03 -6.39
N TYR A 201 -0.50 0.84 -7.16
CA TYR A 201 -0.86 1.19 -8.53
C TYR A 201 0.16 0.60 -9.52
N GLU A 202 -0.33 -0.21 -10.46
CA GLU A 202 0.47 -0.79 -11.54
C GLU A 202 -0.10 -0.33 -12.90
N GLU A 203 0.71 0.37 -13.69
CA GLU A 203 0.39 0.64 -15.09
C GLU A 203 0.56 -0.63 -15.91
N LEU A 204 -0.50 -1.04 -16.61
CA LEU A 204 -0.50 -2.18 -17.50
C LEU A 204 -0.39 -1.73 -18.97
N PRO A 205 0.14 -2.60 -19.86
CA PRO A 205 0.16 -2.32 -21.30
C PRO A 205 -1.21 -1.93 -21.86
N PHE A 206 -1.22 -1.11 -22.92
CA PHE A 206 -2.42 -0.65 -23.63
C PHE A 206 -3.34 0.30 -22.82
N GLY A 207 -2.77 1.09 -21.90
CA GLY A 207 -3.52 2.12 -21.16
C GLY A 207 -4.54 1.53 -20.21
N ARG A 208 -4.20 0.40 -19.59
CA ARG A 208 -4.93 -0.19 -18.47
C ARG A 208 -4.14 0.08 -17.20
N SER A 209 -4.83 0.10 -16.08
CA SER A 209 -4.19 0.17 -14.78
C SER A 209 -4.79 -0.90 -13.89
N ARG A 210 -3.97 -1.50 -13.04
CA ARG A 210 -4.44 -2.35 -11.96
C ARG A 210 -4.28 -1.57 -10.67
N VAL A 211 -5.36 -1.47 -9.93
CA VAL A 211 -5.35 -0.91 -8.58
C VAL A 211 -5.51 -2.07 -7.61
N SER A 212 -4.53 -2.25 -6.74
CA SER A 212 -4.58 -3.24 -5.67
C SER A 212 -4.75 -2.51 -4.34
N PHE A 213 -5.64 -3.01 -3.50
CA PHE A 213 -5.80 -2.57 -2.12
C PHE A 213 -5.31 -3.66 -1.19
N SER A 214 -4.53 -3.31 -0.17
CA SER A 214 -4.03 -4.23 0.85
C SER A 214 -4.04 -3.57 2.24
N ALA A 215 -4.77 -4.17 3.17
CA ALA A 215 -4.63 -3.86 4.59
C ALA A 215 -3.92 -5.00 5.29
N GLU A 216 -2.89 -4.65 6.05
CA GLU A 216 -2.19 -5.55 6.94
C GLU A 216 -2.88 -5.51 8.31
N TYR A 217 -3.02 -6.68 8.92
CA TYR A 217 -3.57 -6.89 10.24
C TYR A 217 -2.62 -7.82 11.00
N ARG A 218 -2.17 -7.39 12.17
CA ARG A 218 -1.40 -8.24 13.09
C ARG A 218 -2.30 -8.68 14.24
N THR A 219 -2.10 -9.89 14.73
CA THR A 219 -2.79 -10.35 15.93
C THR A 219 -2.55 -9.37 17.10
N GLY A 220 -3.65 -8.90 17.69
CA GLY A 220 -3.66 -7.86 18.71
C GLY A 220 -4.03 -6.46 18.22
N ASP A 221 -4.05 -6.22 16.90
CA ASP A 221 -4.58 -5.00 16.31
C ASP A 221 -6.12 -4.97 16.43
N ASP A 222 -6.71 -3.78 16.33
CA ASP A 222 -8.17 -3.61 16.27
C ASP A 222 -8.69 -4.00 14.86
N PRO A 223 -9.43 -5.11 14.74
CA PRO A 223 -9.92 -5.57 13.44
C PRO A 223 -10.96 -4.62 12.84
N GLU A 224 -11.74 -3.91 13.66
CA GLU A 224 -12.75 -2.97 13.19
C GLU A 224 -12.09 -1.71 12.62
N GLU A 225 -11.05 -1.20 13.29
CA GLU A 225 -10.27 -0.05 12.81
C GLU A 225 -9.60 -0.36 11.46
N THR A 226 -8.92 -1.51 11.35
CA THR A 226 -8.25 -1.93 10.12
C THR A 226 -9.24 -2.11 8.96
N ALA A 227 -10.39 -2.73 9.21
CA ALA A 227 -11.43 -2.89 8.20
C ALA A 227 -12.05 -1.54 7.79
N GLN A 228 -12.24 -0.62 8.74
CA GLN A 228 -12.74 0.72 8.44
C GLN A 228 -11.74 1.51 7.59
N ARG A 229 -10.44 1.48 7.91
CA ARG A 229 -9.40 2.12 7.09
C ARG A 229 -9.38 1.56 5.67
N PHE A 230 -9.41 0.23 5.52
CA PHE A 230 -9.47 -0.39 4.20
C PHE A 230 -10.72 0.05 3.42
N ARG A 231 -11.89 0.08 4.07
CA ARG A 231 -13.14 0.54 3.45
C ARG A 231 -13.07 2.01 3.04
N ASP A 232 -12.51 2.87 3.89
CA ASP A 232 -12.34 4.29 3.62
C ASP A 232 -11.43 4.53 2.42
N SER A 233 -10.34 3.77 2.28
CA SER A 233 -9.46 3.83 1.10
C SER A 233 -10.19 3.46 -0.20
N VAL A 234 -10.99 2.39 -0.16
CA VAL A 234 -11.78 1.97 -1.33
C VAL A 234 -12.84 3.02 -1.66
N LEU A 235 -13.53 3.57 -0.65
CA LEU A 235 -14.51 4.66 -0.83
C LEU A 235 -13.87 5.90 -1.44
N LEU A 236 -12.74 6.35 -0.90
CA LEU A 236 -11.99 7.49 -1.42
C LEU A 236 -11.63 7.29 -2.89
N TYR A 237 -11.17 6.11 -3.27
CA TYR A 237 -10.90 5.78 -4.68
C TYR A 237 -12.15 5.87 -5.58
N TYR A 238 -13.30 5.36 -5.11
CA TYR A 238 -14.56 5.47 -5.86
C TYR A 238 -15.10 6.90 -5.94
N MET A 239 -14.86 7.73 -4.92
CA MET A 239 -15.15 9.16 -4.96
C MET A 239 -14.26 9.88 -5.97
N ILE A 240 -12.95 9.70 -5.91
CA ILE A 240 -11.99 10.30 -6.85
C ILE A 240 -12.35 10.00 -8.31
N THR A 241 -12.82 8.78 -8.56
CA THR A 241 -13.15 8.27 -9.90
C THR A 241 -14.58 8.54 -10.35
N ALA A 242 -15.41 9.15 -9.51
CA ALA A 242 -16.85 9.34 -9.73
C ALA A 242 -17.55 8.06 -10.24
N ASP A 243 -17.22 6.91 -9.66
CA ASP A 243 -17.68 5.59 -10.11
C ASP A 243 -18.30 4.79 -8.94
N SER A 244 -18.87 3.63 -9.24
CA SER A 244 -19.46 2.70 -8.28
C SER A 244 -19.11 1.25 -8.63
N GLY A 245 -19.07 0.36 -7.65
CA GLY A 245 -18.69 -1.04 -7.85
C GLY A 245 -18.10 -1.68 -6.61
N ASN A 246 -17.86 -2.99 -6.67
CA ASN A 246 -17.18 -3.75 -5.61
C ASN A 246 -17.77 -3.51 -4.20
N GLY A 247 -19.09 -3.31 -4.11
CA GLY A 247 -19.82 -3.06 -2.86
C GLY A 247 -19.92 -1.59 -2.44
N ILE A 248 -19.44 -0.67 -3.27
CA ILE A 248 -19.61 0.78 -3.13
C ILE A 248 -20.70 1.24 -4.11
N ASP A 249 -21.75 1.85 -3.56
CA ASP A 249 -22.82 2.51 -4.31
C ASP A 249 -22.97 3.98 -3.89
N GLU A 250 -23.93 4.69 -4.48
CA GLU A 250 -24.19 6.10 -4.17
C GLU A 250 -24.60 6.32 -2.71
N ALA A 251 -25.34 5.37 -2.11
CA ALA A 251 -25.78 5.50 -0.72
C ALA A 251 -24.59 5.36 0.24
N ALA A 252 -23.68 4.42 -0.02
CA ALA A 252 -22.45 4.24 0.73
C ALA A 252 -21.54 5.47 0.62
N LYS A 253 -21.39 6.02 -0.59
CA LYS A 253 -20.64 7.26 -0.84
C LYS A 253 -21.24 8.44 -0.06
N GLN A 254 -22.54 8.66 -0.16
CA GLN A 254 -23.20 9.77 0.54
C GLN A 254 -23.08 9.64 2.06
N SER A 255 -23.33 8.44 2.60
CA SER A 255 -23.18 8.19 4.04
C SER A 255 -21.76 8.45 4.51
N TRP A 256 -20.77 8.13 3.68
CA TRP A 256 -19.37 8.39 3.99
C TRP A 256 -19.04 9.87 3.97
N CYS A 257 -19.45 10.61 2.93
CA CYS A 257 -19.28 12.07 2.85
C CYS A 257 -19.85 12.79 4.08
N GLU A 258 -21.03 12.39 4.56
CA GLU A 258 -21.65 12.96 5.75
C GLU A 258 -20.80 12.75 7.01
N VAL A 259 -20.18 11.58 7.17
CA VAL A 259 -19.26 11.29 8.28
C VAL A 259 -18.00 12.12 8.17
N GLN A 260 -17.38 12.18 6.98
CA GLN A 260 -16.15 12.93 6.77
C GLN A 260 -16.35 14.44 6.96
N ARG A 261 -17.50 14.99 6.53
CA ARG A 261 -17.83 16.40 6.74
C ARG A 261 -17.95 16.75 8.23
N ARG A 262 -18.59 15.89 9.04
CA ARG A 262 -18.65 16.09 10.51
C ARG A 262 -17.27 16.06 11.13
N LYS A 263 -16.44 15.08 10.78
CA LYS A 263 -15.04 15.01 11.24
C LYS A 263 -14.26 16.28 10.90
N GLN A 264 -14.46 16.82 9.70
CA GLN A 264 -13.81 18.04 9.24
C GLN A 264 -14.27 19.29 10.00
N GLN A 265 -15.55 19.37 10.38
CA GLN A 265 -16.08 20.45 11.21
C GLN A 265 -15.50 20.42 12.64
N ASP A 266 -15.18 19.23 13.14
CA ASP A 266 -14.64 19.03 14.49
C ASP A 266 -13.12 19.30 14.59
N MET A 267 -12.40 19.40 13.47
CA MET A 267 -10.97 19.76 13.47
C MET A 267 -10.79 21.28 13.53
N GLU A 268 -10.30 21.80 14.66
CA GLU A 268 -9.91 23.21 14.81
C GLU A 268 -8.87 23.61 13.73
N GLU A 269 -9.15 24.73 13.04
CA GLU A 269 -8.42 25.23 11.87
C GLU A 269 -6.94 25.56 12.15
N GLU A 270 -6.02 24.66 11.79
CA GLU A 270 -4.67 25.06 11.35
C GLU A 270 -4.05 24.04 10.38
N TYR A 271 -4.76 23.67 9.30
CA TYR A 271 -4.18 22.84 8.25
C TYR A 271 -3.43 23.71 7.23
N ARG A 272 -2.11 23.54 7.15
CA ARG A 272 -1.25 24.14 6.12
C ARG A 272 -1.04 23.12 4.98
N GLY A 273 -1.16 23.56 3.74
CA GLY A 273 -1.10 22.70 2.55
C GLY A 273 -2.45 22.54 1.85
N TRP A 274 -2.95 21.31 1.73
CA TRP A 274 -4.20 20.97 1.03
C TRP A 274 -5.07 20.02 1.87
N ARG A 275 -6.38 20.02 1.61
CA ARG A 275 -7.35 19.12 2.25
C ARG A 275 -8.44 18.69 1.29
N TYR A 276 -9.10 17.57 1.58
CA TYR A 276 -10.36 17.23 0.91
C TYR A 276 -11.51 18.05 1.50
N VAL A 277 -12.41 18.48 0.62
CA VAL A 277 -13.64 19.19 0.97
C VAL A 277 -14.81 18.58 0.20
N TRP A 278 -16.00 18.64 0.78
CA TRP A 278 -17.21 18.03 0.23
C TRP A 278 -18.15 19.13 -0.28
N LEU A 279 -18.52 19.06 -1.56
CA LEU A 279 -19.42 20.01 -2.20
C LEU A 279 -20.85 19.48 -2.13
N GLU A 280 -21.72 20.20 -1.42
CA GLU A 280 -23.10 19.79 -1.23
C GLU A 280 -23.86 19.86 -2.58
N GLN A 281 -24.58 18.79 -2.93
CA GLN A 281 -25.37 18.70 -4.16
C GLN A 281 -26.87 18.50 -3.89
N GLY A 282 -27.34 18.92 -2.72
CA GLY A 282 -28.74 18.81 -2.30
C GLY A 282 -29.17 17.36 -2.08
N LYS A 283 -29.92 16.78 -3.04
CA LYS A 283 -30.40 15.38 -2.95
C LYS A 283 -29.46 14.36 -3.58
N GLN A 284 -28.40 14.81 -4.24
CA GLN A 284 -27.42 13.94 -4.88
C GLN A 284 -26.23 13.74 -3.95
N THR A 285 -25.46 12.67 -4.18
CA THR A 285 -24.20 12.40 -3.51
C THR A 285 -23.30 13.64 -3.58
N ASP A 286 -22.70 14.06 -2.48
CA ASP A 286 -21.72 15.16 -2.51
C ASP A 286 -20.59 14.88 -3.50
N LEU A 287 -20.02 15.95 -4.06
CA LEU A 287 -18.81 15.84 -4.87
C LEU A 287 -17.58 16.05 -3.99
N MET A 288 -16.51 15.33 -4.31
CA MET A 288 -15.23 15.50 -3.64
C MET A 288 -14.39 16.53 -4.37
N ALA A 289 -13.96 17.55 -3.63
CA ALA A 289 -12.99 18.52 -4.09
C ALA A 289 -11.74 18.50 -3.22
N MET A 290 -10.65 19.02 -3.77
CA MET A 290 -9.42 19.30 -3.06
C MET A 290 -9.27 20.81 -2.92
N GLU A 291 -9.12 21.29 -1.69
CA GLU A 291 -8.87 22.69 -1.39
C GLU A 291 -7.39 22.87 -1.00
N VAL A 292 -6.69 23.74 -1.72
CA VAL A 292 -5.31 24.15 -1.44
C VAL A 292 -5.35 25.50 -0.73
N MET A 293 -4.83 25.54 0.50
CA MET A 293 -4.97 26.68 1.42
C MET A 293 -3.76 27.63 1.40
N THR A 294 -2.56 27.10 1.20
CA THR A 294 -1.31 27.88 1.20
C THR A 294 -0.37 27.47 0.05
N GLU A 295 0.40 28.44 -0.47
CA GLU A 295 1.63 28.17 -1.20
C GLU A 295 2.64 27.58 -0.20
N ASP A 296 2.62 26.27 0.02
CA ASP A 296 3.60 25.63 0.89
C ASP A 296 4.98 25.68 0.22
N GLY A 297 5.75 26.75 0.51
CA GLY A 297 7.22 26.81 0.59
C GLY A 297 8.06 26.30 -0.59
N GLY A 298 7.45 25.95 -1.71
CA GLY A 298 8.08 25.42 -2.91
C GLY A 298 7.23 25.75 -4.13
N ASP A 299 7.37 27.00 -4.60
CA ASP A 299 7.10 27.58 -5.93
C ASP A 299 5.93 27.12 -6.85
N GLU A 300 5.04 26.18 -6.51
CA GLU A 300 4.23 25.53 -7.56
C GLU A 300 2.76 25.18 -7.23
N GLN A 301 2.20 25.57 -6.07
CA GLN A 301 0.79 25.29 -5.74
C GLN A 301 -0.01 26.58 -5.48
N LEU A 302 -0.87 26.96 -6.43
CA LEU A 302 -1.75 28.12 -6.26
C LEU A 302 -2.96 27.77 -5.37
N PRO A 303 -3.35 28.63 -4.41
CA PRO A 303 -4.53 28.40 -3.59
C PRO A 303 -5.82 28.34 -4.42
N GLY A 304 -6.67 27.35 -4.14
CA GLY A 304 -7.87 27.12 -4.94
C GLY A 304 -8.61 25.84 -4.58
N ILE A 305 -9.79 25.67 -5.17
CA ILE A 305 -10.57 24.44 -5.09
C ILE A 305 -10.48 23.75 -6.45
N TYR A 306 -10.23 22.45 -6.42
CA TYR A 306 -10.00 21.65 -7.61
C TYR A 306 -10.87 20.39 -7.59
N LEU A 307 -11.38 20.01 -8.77
CA LEU A 307 -12.12 18.76 -8.98
C LEU A 307 -11.34 17.83 -9.90
N SER A 308 -11.27 16.54 -9.59
CA SER A 308 -10.77 15.56 -10.56
C SER A 308 -11.60 15.60 -11.85
N TYR A 309 -11.04 15.21 -12.99
CA TYR A 309 -11.80 15.14 -14.26
C TYR A 309 -13.10 14.33 -14.14
N PRO A 310 -13.13 13.16 -13.48
CA PRO A 310 -14.38 12.43 -13.21
C PRO A 310 -15.40 13.26 -12.42
N GLU A 311 -14.99 13.92 -11.34
CA GLU A 311 -15.87 14.73 -10.50
C GLU A 311 -16.37 16.00 -11.22
N ALA A 312 -15.50 16.65 -12.01
CA ALA A 312 -15.88 17.79 -12.85
C ALA A 312 -16.91 17.39 -13.92
N ARG A 313 -16.70 16.23 -14.56
CA ARG A 313 -17.66 15.66 -15.52
C ARG A 313 -19.02 15.43 -14.87
N GLU A 314 -19.02 14.87 -13.67
CA GLU A 314 -20.24 14.59 -12.91
C GLU A 314 -20.95 15.89 -12.51
N LEU A 315 -20.22 16.91 -12.05
CA LEU A 315 -20.77 18.25 -11.82
C LEU A 315 -21.46 18.78 -13.08
N PHE A 316 -20.79 18.76 -14.24
CA PHE A 316 -21.36 19.27 -15.49
C PHE A 316 -22.62 18.53 -15.92
N LEU A 317 -22.67 17.21 -15.75
CA LEU A 317 -23.88 16.42 -15.99
C LEU A 317 -25.02 16.85 -15.07
N ARG A 318 -24.74 17.06 -13.79
CA ARG A 318 -25.73 17.49 -12.78
C ARG A 318 -26.25 18.90 -13.02
N GLN A 319 -25.41 19.79 -13.56
CA GLN A 319 -25.82 21.12 -14.03
C GLN A 319 -26.62 21.09 -15.34
N GLY A 320 -26.90 19.91 -15.90
CA GLY A 320 -27.69 19.76 -17.13
C GLY A 320 -26.93 20.14 -18.41
N LEU A 321 -25.60 20.23 -18.35
CA LEU A 321 -24.78 20.55 -19.52
C LEU A 321 -24.69 19.36 -20.48
N ARG A 322 -24.44 19.66 -21.75
CA ARG A 322 -24.27 18.62 -22.78
C ARG A 322 -22.87 18.05 -22.73
N VAL A 323 -22.72 16.96 -22.00
CA VAL A 323 -21.45 16.24 -21.86
C VAL A 323 -21.43 15.01 -22.77
N LYS A 324 -20.30 14.75 -23.44
CA LYS A 324 -20.05 13.55 -24.25
C LYS A 324 -18.71 12.92 -23.89
N GLY A 325 -18.67 11.60 -23.73
CA GLY A 325 -17.46 10.87 -23.39
C GLY A 325 -17.45 10.34 -21.95
N GLY A 326 -16.33 9.73 -21.59
CA GLY A 326 -16.10 9.06 -20.30
C GLY A 326 -15.34 9.93 -19.30
N ALA A 327 -15.09 9.39 -18.12
CA ALA A 327 -14.39 10.06 -17.03
C ALA A 327 -12.92 10.40 -17.34
N ASP A 328 -12.28 9.64 -18.24
CA ASP A 328 -10.92 9.85 -18.72
C ASP A 328 -10.83 10.89 -19.86
N ARG A 329 -11.89 11.01 -20.65
CA ARG A 329 -11.95 11.94 -21.78
C ARG A 329 -13.39 12.32 -22.10
N PHE A 330 -13.68 13.60 -22.02
CA PHE A 330 -14.99 14.13 -22.35
C PHE A 330 -14.94 15.52 -22.98
N THR A 331 -16.03 15.87 -23.65
CA THR A 331 -16.33 17.22 -24.09
C THR A 331 -17.59 17.73 -23.43
N VAL A 332 -17.64 19.04 -23.17
CA VAL A 332 -18.81 19.72 -22.60
C VAL A 332 -19.09 21.00 -23.37
N THR A 333 -20.36 21.26 -23.68
CA THR A 333 -20.80 22.58 -24.13
C THR A 333 -21.16 23.40 -22.90
N GLY A 334 -20.37 24.44 -22.63
CA GLY A 334 -20.55 25.33 -21.48
C GLY A 334 -21.76 26.25 -21.63
N VAL A 335 -22.06 26.99 -20.56
CA VAL A 335 -23.22 27.90 -20.48
C VAL A 335 -23.17 29.05 -21.50
N THR A 336 -21.97 29.43 -21.95
CA THR A 336 -21.74 30.43 -23.00
C THR A 336 -21.88 29.89 -24.42
N GLY A 337 -22.03 28.56 -24.58
CA GLY A 337 -22.02 27.88 -25.87
C GLY A 337 -20.64 27.44 -26.36
N ASP A 338 -19.57 27.83 -25.67
CA ASP A 338 -18.21 27.35 -25.94
C ASP A 338 -18.09 25.83 -25.71
N VAL A 339 -17.23 25.17 -26.48
CA VAL A 339 -16.99 23.73 -26.38
C VAL A 339 -15.64 23.49 -25.72
N TYR A 340 -15.66 22.76 -24.61
CA TYR A 340 -14.47 22.40 -23.85
C TYR A 340 -14.16 20.91 -24.04
N GLN A 341 -12.88 20.56 -24.14
CA GLN A 341 -12.41 19.18 -24.17
C GLN A 341 -11.39 18.93 -23.06
N PHE A 342 -11.70 17.98 -22.20
CA PHE A 342 -10.85 17.46 -21.15
C PHE A 342 -10.39 16.05 -21.53
N ASP A 343 -9.11 15.75 -21.35
CA ASP A 343 -8.52 14.49 -21.81
C ASP A 343 -7.31 14.12 -20.95
N SER A 344 -7.37 12.94 -20.35
CA SER A 344 -6.31 12.45 -19.48
C SER A 344 -5.01 12.06 -20.23
N SER A 345 -4.88 12.37 -21.52
CA SER A 345 -3.63 12.19 -22.28
C SER A 345 -2.88 13.49 -22.48
N TYR A 346 -3.46 14.63 -22.10
CA TYR A 346 -2.86 15.93 -22.35
C TYR A 346 -1.60 16.18 -21.52
N TYR A 347 -1.51 15.59 -20.33
CA TYR A 347 -0.33 15.67 -19.49
C TYR A 347 0.91 14.97 -20.05
N HIS A 348 0.77 13.72 -20.51
CA HIS A 348 1.92 12.91 -20.96
C HIS A 348 2.64 13.51 -22.17
N LYS A 349 2.02 14.50 -22.81
CA LYS A 349 2.60 15.25 -23.91
C LYS A 349 3.01 16.60 -23.34
N SER A 350 4.30 16.81 -23.19
CA SER A 350 5.01 18.03 -22.74
C SER A 350 4.69 19.30 -23.57
N ASN A 351 3.40 19.59 -23.77
CA ASN A 351 2.89 20.49 -24.80
C ASN A 351 2.24 21.75 -24.21
N GLY A 352 2.32 21.95 -22.88
CA GLY A 352 1.79 23.15 -22.24
C GLY A 352 0.29 23.33 -22.45
N ARG A 353 -0.49 22.25 -22.28
CA ARG A 353 -1.95 22.30 -22.36
C ARG A 353 -2.60 21.38 -21.32
N ASP A 354 -3.67 21.89 -20.74
CA ASP A 354 -4.48 21.18 -19.74
C ASP A 354 -5.85 20.81 -20.31
N TYR A 355 -6.42 21.67 -21.16
CA TYR A 355 -7.70 21.42 -21.83
C TYR A 355 -7.74 22.14 -23.18
N LYS A 356 -8.82 21.95 -23.93
CA LYS A 356 -9.11 22.76 -25.13
C LYS A 356 -10.40 23.55 -24.97
N LYS A 357 -10.39 24.79 -25.44
CA LYS A 357 -11.59 25.62 -25.61
C LYS A 357 -11.76 25.95 -27.08
N ASN A 358 -12.86 25.52 -27.69
CA ASN A 358 -13.14 25.70 -29.12
C ASN A 358 -12.01 25.20 -30.04
N GLY A 359 -11.31 24.15 -29.60
CA GLY A 359 -10.17 23.57 -30.32
C GLY A 359 -8.81 24.20 -30.05
N GLU A 360 -8.77 25.36 -29.38
CA GLU A 360 -7.54 26.02 -28.95
C GLU A 360 -7.02 25.40 -27.65
N ASP A 361 -5.72 25.15 -27.58
CA ASP A 361 -5.05 24.66 -26.37
C ASP A 361 -5.10 25.75 -25.28
N ARG A 362 -5.44 25.35 -24.05
CA ARG A 362 -5.52 26.22 -22.87
C ARG A 362 -4.80 25.57 -21.70
N LEU A 363 -4.34 26.43 -20.79
CA LEU A 363 -3.86 26.05 -19.47
C LEU A 363 -4.91 26.44 -18.43
N PHE A 364 -4.95 25.71 -17.33
CA PHE A 364 -5.66 26.12 -16.14
C PHE A 364 -5.11 27.47 -15.65
N ALA A 365 -5.98 28.34 -15.17
CA ALA A 365 -5.58 29.65 -14.64
C ALA A 365 -4.71 29.48 -13.40
N LYS A 366 -4.97 28.40 -12.64
CA LYS A 366 -4.19 27.99 -11.49
C LYS A 366 -3.43 26.70 -11.80
N THR A 367 -2.35 26.79 -12.57
CA THR A 367 -1.47 25.65 -12.84
C THR A 367 -0.80 25.18 -11.56
N ASN A 368 -0.86 23.87 -11.29
CA ASN A 368 -0.19 23.25 -10.18
C ASN A 368 0.76 22.16 -10.72
N ASN A 369 2.07 22.39 -10.63
CA ASN A 369 3.06 21.44 -11.13
C ASN A 369 3.33 20.29 -10.12
N GLY A 370 2.87 20.41 -8.86
CA GLY A 370 3.11 19.43 -7.80
C GLY A 370 1.91 18.53 -7.46
N LEU A 371 0.68 19.04 -7.57
CA LEU A 371 -0.52 18.22 -7.63
C LEU A 371 -0.62 17.73 -9.06
N THR A 372 -0.69 16.42 -9.25
CA THR A 372 -0.81 15.86 -10.58
C THR A 372 -2.14 16.34 -11.23
N ILE A 373 -2.09 17.43 -12.02
CA ILE A 373 -2.54 17.66 -13.44
C ILE A 373 -3.92 17.19 -13.95
N TRP A 374 -4.71 16.46 -13.15
CA TRP A 374 -6.03 15.95 -13.53
C TRP A 374 -7.16 16.70 -12.84
N ALA A 375 -6.88 17.90 -12.35
CA ALA A 375 -7.77 18.67 -11.51
C ALA A 375 -8.20 19.95 -12.24
N VAL A 376 -9.50 20.12 -12.48
CA VAL A 376 -10.08 21.33 -13.07
C VAL A 376 -10.19 22.39 -11.97
N ASP A 377 -9.59 23.55 -12.19
CA ASP A 377 -9.64 24.66 -11.23
C ASP A 377 -11.03 25.32 -11.15
N ASP A 378 -11.29 25.98 -10.03
CA ASP A 378 -12.55 26.66 -9.73
C ASP A 378 -12.94 27.72 -10.78
N GLU A 379 -11.97 28.43 -11.34
CA GLU A 379 -12.21 29.44 -12.40
C GLU A 379 -12.72 28.79 -13.69
N THR A 380 -12.11 27.69 -14.11
CA THR A 380 -12.52 26.93 -15.30
C THR A 380 -13.89 26.29 -15.07
N ILE A 381 -14.17 25.79 -13.86
CA ILE A 381 -15.51 25.30 -13.52
C ILE A 381 -16.56 26.42 -13.62
N GLU A 382 -16.29 27.61 -13.07
CA GLU A 382 -17.18 28.76 -13.16
C GLU A 382 -17.39 29.19 -14.62
N GLU A 383 -16.33 29.20 -15.43
CA GLU A 383 -16.41 29.55 -16.85
C GLU A 383 -17.31 28.57 -17.62
N VAL A 384 -17.13 27.26 -17.42
CA VAL A 384 -17.87 26.22 -18.15
C VAL A 384 -19.32 26.16 -17.68
N SER A 385 -19.56 26.21 -16.38
CA SER A 385 -20.85 25.86 -15.77
C SER A 385 -21.63 27.03 -15.20
N GLY A 386 -20.99 28.18 -14.99
CA GLY A 386 -21.54 29.31 -14.23
C GLY A 386 -21.62 29.06 -12.72
N VAL A 387 -21.10 27.94 -12.21
CA VAL A 387 -21.17 27.55 -10.80
C VAL A 387 -19.86 27.90 -10.10
N ARG A 388 -19.97 28.55 -8.94
CA ARG A 388 -18.84 28.80 -8.04
C ARG A 388 -18.72 27.69 -7.02
N LEU A 389 -17.60 26.94 -7.06
CA LEU A 389 -17.39 25.81 -6.13
C LEU A 389 -17.46 26.24 -4.66
N ARG A 390 -16.98 27.44 -4.33
CA ARG A 390 -17.04 27.99 -2.96
C ARG A 390 -18.47 28.14 -2.42
N GLU A 391 -19.47 28.32 -3.28
CA GLU A 391 -20.87 28.44 -2.86
C GLU A 391 -21.49 27.07 -2.54
N LEU A 392 -20.82 25.98 -2.93
CA LEU A 392 -21.21 24.60 -2.65
C LEU A 392 -20.53 24.03 -1.40
N LEU A 393 -19.52 24.71 -0.86
CA LEU A 393 -18.95 24.41 0.45
C LEU A 393 -19.91 24.91 1.54
N ARG A 394 -20.46 24.00 2.35
CA ARG A 394 -21.37 24.35 3.44
C ARG A 394 -20.94 23.73 4.77
#